data_AF-A3U121-F1
#
_entry.id   AF-A3U121-F1
#
_cell.length_a   1.000
_cell.length_b   1.000
_cell.length_c   1.000
_cell.angle_alpha   90.00
_cell.angle_beta   90.00
_cell.angle_gamma   90.00
#
_symmetry.space_group_name_H-M   'P 1'
#
loop_
_entity.id
_entity.type
_entity.pdbx_description
1 polymer ?
#
loop_
_entity_poly.entity_id
_entity_poly.type
_entity_poly.pdbx_seq_one_letter_code
_entity_poly.pdbx_strand_id
1 'polypeptide(L)'
;MPAKRRRALSLMERMYGLDIDQVTRDMAELRRQMKTLKANREDLRERLTRERNVTSREAQPYVASFVDAVTRQMRRLEHKMLELEPELIKHETRLRDLYQQQKIYESVRLKDLRDEQAARQKREQGELEELTLLRWNR
;
A
#
# COMPACT_ATOMS: atom_id res chain seq x y z
N MET A 1 28.18 -0.27 16.91
CA MET A 1 26.94 -0.42 17.71
C MET A 1 26.86 -1.82 18.35
N PRO A 2 26.21 -1.99 19.52
CA PRO A 2 26.03 -3.31 20.14
C PRO A 2 25.15 -4.23 19.27
N ALA A 3 25.49 -5.53 19.19
CA ALA A 3 24.79 -6.53 18.38
C ALA A 3 23.28 -6.62 18.68
N LYS A 4 22.89 -6.37 19.93
CA LYS A 4 21.48 -6.31 20.36
C LYS A 4 20.68 -5.24 19.60
N ARG A 5 21.25 -4.05 19.40
CA ARG A 5 20.58 -2.94 18.70
C ARG A 5 20.38 -3.23 17.21
N ARG A 6 21.34 -3.88 16.55
CA ARG A 6 21.20 -4.30 15.14
C ARG A 6 20.11 -5.34 14.94
N ARG A 7 20.04 -6.33 15.82
CA ARG A 7 18.96 -7.33 15.82
C ARG A 7 17.60 -6.66 16.03
N ALA A 8 17.52 -5.70 16.96
CA ALA A 8 16.30 -4.93 17.18
C ALA A 8 15.88 -4.15 15.92
N LEU A 9 16.79 -3.42 15.26
CA LEU A 9 16.48 -2.70 14.02
C LEU A 9 15.98 -3.64 12.91
N SER A 10 16.63 -4.79 12.73
CA SER A 10 16.19 -5.79 11.75
C SER A 10 14.83 -6.40 12.08
N LEU A 11 14.51 -6.60 13.37
CA LEU A 11 13.19 -7.04 13.79
C LEU A 11 12.13 -5.98 13.51
N MET A 12 12.41 -4.70 13.80
CA MET A 12 11.49 -3.60 13.49
C MET A 12 11.20 -3.53 11.99
N GLU A 13 12.23 -3.56 11.14
CA GLU A 13 12.05 -3.60 9.67
C GLU A 13 11.11 -4.72 9.22
N ARG A 14 11.24 -5.90 9.83
CA ARG A 14 10.40 -7.06 9.51
C ARG A 14 8.96 -6.87 9.98
N MET A 15 8.77 -6.33 11.18
CA MET A 15 7.43 -6.03 11.71
C MET A 15 6.71 -5.02 10.83
N TYR A 16 7.37 -3.93 10.44
CA TYR A 16 6.80 -2.96 9.51
C TYR A 16 6.50 -3.56 8.14
N GLY A 17 7.32 -4.49 7.65
CA GLY A 17 7.02 -5.24 6.42
C GLY A 17 5.71 -6.03 6.53
N LEU A 18 5.47 -6.71 7.64
CA LEU A 18 4.22 -7.45 7.88
C LEU A 18 3.01 -6.51 7.98
N ASP A 19 3.17 -5.36 8.64
CA ASP A 19 2.11 -4.36 8.75
C ASP A 19 1.76 -3.76 7.36
N ILE A 20 2.77 -3.49 6.53
CA ILE A 20 2.58 -3.03 5.14
C ILE A 20 1.81 -4.08 4.34
N ASP A 21 2.20 -5.36 4.44
CA ASP A 21 1.52 -6.45 3.73
C ASP A 21 0.04 -6.53 4.13
N GLN A 22 -0.26 -6.39 5.43
CA GLN A 22 -1.63 -6.41 5.93
C GLN A 22 -2.44 -5.23 5.39
N VAL A 23 -1.93 -4.00 5.52
CA VAL A 23 -2.62 -2.80 5.03
C VAL A 23 -2.82 -2.85 3.52
N THR A 24 -1.88 -3.43 2.78
CA THR A 24 -1.99 -3.60 1.32
C THR A 24 -3.11 -4.57 0.94
N ARG A 25 -3.27 -5.66 1.70
CA ARG A 25 -4.38 -6.62 1.49
C ARG A 25 -5.72 -5.98 1.77
N ASP A 26 -5.86 -5.29 2.90
CA ASP A 26 -7.09 -4.60 3.28
C ASP A 26 -7.47 -3.54 2.22
N MET A 27 -6.50 -2.76 1.76
CA MET A 27 -6.69 -1.78 0.69
C MET A 27 -7.09 -2.45 -0.64
N ALA A 28 -6.50 -3.60 -0.97
CA ALA A 28 -6.86 -4.34 -2.18
C ALA A 28 -8.29 -4.85 -2.14
N GLU A 29 -8.79 -5.25 -0.97
CA GLU A 29 -10.19 -5.63 -0.78
C GLU A 29 -11.14 -4.45 -1.01
N LEU A 30 -10.87 -3.31 -0.38
CA LEU A 30 -11.66 -2.08 -0.57
C LEU A 30 -11.67 -1.62 -2.04
N ARG A 31 -10.52 -1.70 -2.73
CA ARG A 31 -10.43 -1.39 -4.17
C ARG A 31 -11.24 -2.37 -5.02
N ARG A 32 -11.29 -3.65 -4.66
CA ARG A 32 -12.15 -4.64 -5.34
C ARG A 32 -13.63 -4.30 -5.13
N GLN A 33 -14.04 -3.99 -3.90
CA GLN A 33 -15.41 -3.59 -3.60
C GLN A 33 -15.81 -2.34 -4.40
N MET A 34 -14.95 -1.32 -4.42
CA MET A 34 -15.14 -0.10 -5.23
C MET A 34 -15.28 -0.42 -6.72
N LYS A 35 -14.45 -1.32 -7.26
CA LYS A 35 -14.52 -1.75 -8.67
C LYS A 35 -15.86 -2.43 -8.97
N THR A 36 -16.32 -3.32 -8.09
CA THR A 36 -17.61 -3.99 -8.24
C THR A 36 -18.77 -3.01 -8.20
N LEU A 37 -18.76 -2.05 -7.28
CA LEU A 37 -19.81 -1.01 -7.21
C LEU A 37 -19.85 -0.16 -8.48
N LYS A 38 -18.68 0.23 -9.01
CA LYS A 38 -18.57 0.97 -10.29
C LYS A 38 -19.12 0.14 -11.45
N ALA A 39 -18.75 -1.14 -11.55
CA ALA A 39 -19.24 -2.02 -12.60
C ALA A 39 -20.77 -2.17 -12.55
N ASN A 40 -21.34 -2.39 -11.36
CA ASN A 40 -22.78 -2.50 -11.17
C ASN A 40 -23.52 -1.20 -11.54
N ARG A 41 -22.93 -0.04 -11.25
CA ARG A 41 -23.51 1.26 -11.62
C ARG A 41 -23.52 1.45 -13.13
N GLU A 42 -22.43 1.11 -13.83
CA GLU A 42 -22.38 1.21 -15.29
C GLU A 42 -23.34 0.20 -15.96
N ASP A 43 -23.45 -1.02 -15.44
CA ASP A 43 -24.45 -1.99 -15.93
C ASP A 43 -25.88 -1.44 -15.80
N LEU A 44 -26.24 -0.90 -14.64
CA LEU A 44 -27.54 -0.26 -14.43
C LEU A 44 -27.76 0.93 -15.37
N ARG A 45 -26.72 1.70 -15.65
CA ARG A 45 -26.77 2.83 -16.58
C ARG A 45 -27.01 2.36 -18.02
N GLU A 46 -26.33 1.29 -18.45
CA GLU A 46 -26.54 0.68 -19.76
C GLU A 46 -27.94 0.06 -19.88
N ARG A 47 -28.42 -0.61 -18.83
CA ARG A 47 -29.79 -1.15 -18.79
C ARG A 47 -30.82 -0.04 -18.90
N LEU A 48 -30.62 1.07 -18.18
CA LEU A 48 -31.47 2.24 -18.28
C LEU A 48 -31.53 2.81 -19.70
N THR A 49 -30.39 2.92 -20.40
CA THR A 49 -30.37 3.45 -21.77
C THR A 49 -31.02 2.51 -22.78
N ARG A 50 -30.87 1.19 -22.60
CA ARG A 50 -31.51 0.17 -23.46
C ARG A 50 -33.03 0.13 -23.24
N GLU A 51 -33.46 0.02 -21.99
CA GLU A 51 -34.87 -0.22 -21.64
C GLU A 51 -35.74 1.04 -21.75
N ARG A 52 -35.15 2.25 -21.65
CA ARG A 52 -35.88 3.52 -21.86
C ARG A 52 -36.42 3.68 -23.29
N ASN A 53 -35.81 3.02 -24.27
CA ASN A 53 -36.20 3.12 -25.68
C ASN A 53 -37.25 2.08 -26.10
N VAL A 54 -37.81 1.32 -25.15
CA VAL A 54 -38.86 0.33 -25.44
C VAL A 54 -40.13 1.06 -25.86
N THR A 55 -40.56 0.83 -27.10
CA THR A 55 -41.73 1.47 -27.73
C THR A 55 -43.01 0.66 -27.63
N SER A 56 -42.99 -0.51 -26.99
CA SER A 56 -44.20 -1.33 -26.79
C SER A 56 -45.22 -0.60 -25.91
N ARG A 57 -46.47 -0.51 -26.39
CA ARG A 57 -47.59 0.11 -25.66
C ARG A 57 -47.88 -0.57 -24.32
N GLU A 58 -47.67 -1.87 -24.23
CA GLU A 58 -47.92 -2.65 -23.01
C GLU A 58 -46.86 -2.39 -21.93
N ALA A 59 -45.65 -2.01 -22.34
CA ALA A 59 -44.53 -1.75 -21.43
C ALA A 59 -44.52 -0.31 -20.89
N GLN A 60 -45.11 0.66 -21.61
CA GLN A 60 -45.11 2.09 -21.26
C GLN A 60 -45.50 2.41 -19.79
N PRO A 61 -46.51 1.76 -19.19
CA PRO A 61 -46.88 2.04 -17.79
C PRO A 61 -45.78 1.68 -16.78
N TYR A 62 -44.94 0.69 -17.10
CA TYR A 62 -43.90 0.17 -16.20
C TYR A 62 -42.58 0.94 -16.32
N VAL A 63 -42.33 1.61 -17.44
CA VAL A 63 -41.06 2.32 -17.73
C VAL A 63 -40.76 3.38 -16.66
N ALA A 64 -41.74 4.18 -16.24
CA ALA A 64 -41.53 5.21 -15.22
C ALA A 64 -41.09 4.61 -13.87
N SER A 65 -41.76 3.55 -13.42
CA SER A 65 -41.42 2.85 -12.18
C SER A 65 -40.04 2.19 -12.22
N PHE A 66 -39.67 1.64 -13.39
CA PHE A 66 -38.35 1.07 -13.63
C PHE A 66 -37.25 2.13 -13.58
N VAL A 67 -37.43 3.25 -14.29
CA VAL A 67 -36.48 4.38 -14.30
C VAL A 67 -36.25 4.89 -12.88
N ASP A 68 -37.32 5.07 -12.11
CA ASP A 68 -37.23 5.50 -10.71
C ASP A 68 -36.48 4.49 -9.84
N ALA A 69 -36.78 3.20 -9.97
CA ALA A 69 -36.13 2.14 -9.20
C ALA A 69 -34.63 2.05 -9.52
N VAL A 70 -34.26 2.08 -10.80
CA VAL A 70 -32.86 2.06 -11.25
C VAL A 70 -32.12 3.30 -10.78
N THR A 71 -32.73 4.49 -10.89
CA THR A 71 -32.11 5.74 -10.42
C THR A 71 -31.86 5.73 -8.92
N ARG A 72 -32.83 5.24 -8.12
CA ARG A 72 -32.64 5.06 -6.67
C ARG A 72 -31.52 4.07 -6.36
N GLN A 73 -31.44 2.99 -7.12
CA GLN A 73 -30.38 2.00 -6.92
C GLN A 73 -29.00 2.55 -7.28
N MET A 74 -28.88 3.31 -8.37
CA MET A 74 -27.64 4.00 -8.73
C MET A 74 -27.19 4.96 -7.63
N ARG A 75 -28.09 5.79 -7.07
CA ARG A 75 -27.78 6.67 -5.94
C ARG A 75 -27.29 5.91 -4.70
N ARG A 76 -27.89 4.76 -4.39
CA ARG A 76 -27.43 3.90 -3.29
C ARG A 76 -26.01 3.37 -3.53
N LEU A 77 -25.69 2.98 -4.77
CA LEU A 77 -24.33 2.55 -5.11
C LEU A 77 -23.33 3.71 -4.98
N GLU A 78 -23.70 4.91 -5.42
CA GLU A 78 -22.88 6.12 -5.28
C GLU A 78 -22.62 6.47 -3.81
N HIS A 79 -23.63 6.40 -2.95
CA HIS A 79 -23.44 6.60 -1.51
C HIS A 79 -22.44 5.60 -0.91
N LYS A 80 -22.56 4.31 -1.24
CA LYS A 80 -21.60 3.30 -0.80
C LYS A 80 -20.18 3.56 -1.31
N MET A 81 -20.04 4.07 -2.54
CA MET A 81 -18.74 4.47 -3.07
C MET A 81 -18.16 5.64 -2.26
N LEU A 82 -18.97 6.66 -1.95
CA LEU A 82 -18.54 7.80 -1.13
C LEU A 82 -18.16 7.40 0.30
N GLU A 83 -18.77 6.36 0.86
CA GLU A 83 -18.39 5.80 2.17
C GLU A 83 -17.03 5.11 2.14
N LEU A 84 -16.68 4.44 1.03
CA LEU A 84 -15.41 3.72 0.87
C LEU A 84 -14.21 4.61 0.54
N GLU A 85 -14.44 5.77 -0.11
CA GLU A 85 -13.37 6.73 -0.43
C GLU A 85 -12.52 7.17 0.78
N PRO A 86 -13.10 7.63 1.91
CA PRO A 86 -12.30 8.03 3.07
C PRO A 86 -11.54 6.85 3.69
N GLU A 87 -12.07 5.63 3.62
CA GLU A 87 -11.35 4.44 4.10
C GLU A 87 -10.12 4.15 3.25
N LEU A 88 -10.25 4.22 1.92
CA LEU A 88 -9.11 4.10 1.00
C LEU A 88 -8.04 5.15 1.29
N ILE A 89 -8.43 6.41 1.51
CA ILE A 89 -7.49 7.48 1.85
C ILE A 89 -6.76 7.17 3.17
N LYS A 90 -7.49 6.70 4.20
CA LYS A 90 -6.88 6.30 5.48
C LYS A 90 -5.85 5.19 5.30
N HIS A 91 -6.15 4.16 4.51
CA HIS A 91 -5.22 3.09 4.22
C HIS A 91 -3.99 3.59 3.43
N GLU A 92 -4.17 4.49 2.46
CA GLU A 92 -3.06 5.08 1.70
C GLU A 92 -2.15 5.95 2.57
N THR A 93 -2.72 6.77 3.47
CA THR A 93 -1.94 7.54 4.44
C THR A 93 -1.16 6.61 5.37
N ARG A 94 -1.84 5.59 5.93
CA ARG A 94 -1.19 4.62 6.82
C ARG A 94 -0.06 3.87 6.13
N LEU A 95 -0.26 3.45 4.87
CA LEU A 95 0.76 2.78 4.08
C LEU A 95 1.97 3.69 3.86
N ARG A 96 1.75 4.98 3.53
CA ARG A 96 2.83 5.97 3.42
C ARG A 96 3.64 6.10 4.71
N ASP A 97 2.97 6.19 5.86
CA ASP A 97 3.62 6.32 7.17
C ASP A 97 4.45 5.08 7.51
N LEU A 98 3.93 3.88 7.24
CA LEU A 98 4.64 2.62 7.46
C LEU A 98 5.90 2.53 6.58
N TYR A 99 5.81 2.88 5.30
CA TYR A 99 6.97 2.93 4.42
C TYR A 99 8.01 3.94 4.88
N GLN A 100 7.59 5.12 5.34
CA GLN A 100 8.50 6.13 5.87
C GLN A 100 9.23 5.60 7.11
N GLN A 101 8.50 4.97 8.05
CA GLN A 101 9.09 4.38 9.25
C GLN A 101 10.07 3.26 8.89
N GLN A 102 9.67 2.33 8.02
CA GLN A 102 10.55 1.25 7.55
C GLN A 102 11.85 1.79 6.94
N LYS A 103 11.75 2.83 6.10
CA LYS A 103 12.92 3.46 5.47
C LYS A 103 13.85 4.13 6.46
N ILE A 104 13.32 4.71 7.54
CA ILE A 104 14.15 5.28 8.61
C ILE A 104 14.99 4.17 9.25
N TYR A 105 14.38 3.05 9.65
CA TYR A 105 15.12 1.94 10.26
C TYR A 105 16.16 1.33 9.31
N GLU A 106 15.78 1.14 8.04
CA GLU A 106 16.68 0.67 6.98
C GLU A 106 17.89 1.59 6.81
N SER A 107 17.67 2.91 6.79
CA SER A 107 18.74 3.89 6.62
C SER A 107 19.75 3.84 7.76
N VAL A 108 19.28 3.70 9.01
CA VAL A 108 20.13 3.59 10.20
C VAL A 108 20.92 2.28 10.16
N ARG A 109 20.27 1.16 9.81
CA ARG A 109 20.94 -0.14 9.70
C ARG A 109 22.02 -0.14 8.62
N LEU A 110 21.76 0.47 7.47
CA LEU A 110 22.73 0.56 6.37
C LEU A 110 23.91 1.46 6.72
N LYS A 111 23.67 2.58 7.41
CA LYS A 111 24.74 3.44 7.91
C LYS A 111 25.64 2.69 8.89
N ASP A 112 25.04 2.01 9.88
CA ASP A 112 25.79 1.22 10.86
C ASP A 112 26.64 0.14 10.18
N LEU A 113 26.12 -0.52 9.14
CA LEU A 113 26.86 -1.54 8.39
C LEU A 113 28.09 -0.95 7.67
N ARG A 114 27.94 0.23 7.07
CA ARG A 114 29.05 0.95 6.40
C ARG A 114 30.12 1.39 7.39
N ASP A 115 29.72 1.96 8.52
CA ASP A 115 30.64 2.41 9.57
C ASP A 115 31.46 1.23 10.12
N GLU A 116 30.83 0.06 10.27
CA GLU A 116 31.53 -1.17 10.69
C GLU A 116 32.51 -1.70 9.65
N GLN A 117 32.14 -1.68 8.37
CA GLN A 117 33.05 -2.08 7.29
C GLN A 117 34.27 -1.14 7.24
N ALA A 118 34.06 0.17 7.34
CA ALA A 118 35.14 1.14 7.39
C ALA A 118 36.04 0.94 8.62
N ALA A 119 35.46 0.67 9.79
CA ALA A 119 36.22 0.40 11.01
C ALA A 119 36.99 -0.92 10.98
N ARG A 120 36.53 -1.92 10.22
CA ARG A 120 37.28 -3.17 9.99
C ARG A 120 38.45 -2.92 9.03
N GLN A 121 38.19 -2.27 7.91
CA GLN A 121 39.23 -1.91 6.93
C GLN A 121 40.37 -1.09 7.56
N LYS A 122 40.04 -0.09 8.40
CA LYS A 122 41.05 0.68 9.11
C LYS A 122 41.92 -0.17 10.06
N ARG A 123 41.32 -1.17 10.72
CA ARG A 123 42.06 -2.08 11.60
C ARG A 123 42.97 -3.01 10.80
N GLU A 124 42.44 -3.61 9.73
CA GLU A 124 43.21 -4.47 8.82
C GLU A 124 44.39 -3.69 8.18
N GLN A 125 44.18 -2.43 7.79
CA GLN A 125 45.25 -1.56 7.29
C GLN A 125 46.31 -1.28 8.34
N GLY A 126 45.93 -0.93 9.57
CA GLY A 126 46.87 -0.73 10.67
C GLY A 126 47.69 -1.98 10.99
N GLU A 127 47.06 -3.15 11.03
CA GLU A 127 47.74 -4.44 11.23
C GLU A 127 48.75 -4.73 10.11
N LEU A 128 48.40 -4.44 8.85
CA LEU A 128 49.31 -4.58 7.71
C LEU A 128 50.49 -3.58 7.76
N GLU A 129 50.23 -2.34 8.17
CA GLU A 129 51.27 -1.32 8.37
C GLU A 129 52.25 -1.73 9.48
N GLU A 130 51.76 -2.22 10.61
CA GLU A 130 52.61 -2.75 11.69
C GLU A 130 53.46 -3.94 11.23
N LEU A 131 52.87 -4.89 10.49
CA LEU A 131 53.58 -6.04 9.93
C LEU A 131 54.66 -5.63 8.91
N THR A 132 54.41 -4.61 8.09
CA THR A 132 55.40 -4.11 7.11
C THR A 132 56.55 -3.39 7.80
N LEU A 133 56.28 -2.56 8.81
CA LEU A 133 57.30 -1.90 9.63
C LEU A 133 58.18 -2.92 10.38
N LEU A 134 57.60 -3.96 10.97
CA LEU A 134 58.35 -5.04 11.63
C LEU A 134 59.23 -5.84 10.66
N ARG A 135 58.82 -5.96 9.38
CA ARG A 135 59.62 -6.61 8.33
C ARG A 135 60.78 -5.76 7.86
N TRP A 136 60.62 -4.43 7.82
CA TRP A 136 61.66 -3.49 7.38
C TRP A 136 62.70 -3.18 8.46
N ASN A 137 62.34 -3.24 9.74
CA ASN A 137 63.26 -3.04 10.87
C ASN A 137 64.08 -4.30 11.23
N ARG A 138 64.13 -5.30 10.34
CA ARG A 138 64.86 -6.56 10.50
C ARG A 138 65.93 -6.68 9.43
#